data_AF-A0A952SQN9-F1
#
_entry.id   AF-A0A952SQN9-F1
#
_cell.length_a   1.000
_cell.length_b   1.000
_cell.length_c   1.000
_cell.angle_alpha   90.00
_cell.angle_beta   90.00
_cell.angle_gamma   90.00
#
_symmetry.space_group_name_H-M   'P 1'
#
loop_
_entity.id
_entity.type
_entity.pdbx_description
1 polymer ?
#
loop_
_entity_poly.entity_id
_entity_poly.type
_entity_poly.pdbx_seq_one_letter_code
_entity_poly.pdbx_strand_id
1 'polypeptide(L)'
;MLTLVSTLAALGLGAVPPEPIVWYTCPVEPAGPVQRGGGMINDGWDGPGANATTLYWHIENYSNDLPAAQQRDAYIFVLATWASVVQIHFVEIAAPNWNRSIDFRWATGDHCAIEAAECGVAECAFDGPGGTVAHAGFPPGAASVCVNPMSESFAGNVHFDDAELYEQDVGNPGVSLMLVAAHEVGHSLGLIHDEGPGGPHIMRPTVSSADGMQAPSASDIAHLQQGYAAGIGSVTTLEDSGLWVNSAWPGASNGLAGNPFRTVSAAVAALPPQNDGITIHVLGGSYPGSLTIAVPCTITAEFGTARIGH
;
A
#
# COMPACT_ATOMS: atom_id res chain seq x y z
N MET A 1 16.60 39.97 60.68
CA MET A 1 16.90 38.54 60.94
C MET A 1 15.60 37.78 60.97
N LEU A 2 15.21 37.15 59.86
CA LEU A 2 14.25 36.05 59.84
C LEU A 2 14.55 35.23 58.58
N THR A 3 15.10 34.04 58.76
CA THR A 3 15.46 33.08 57.70
C THR A 3 14.19 32.43 57.15
N LEU A 4 13.90 32.63 55.86
CA LEU A 4 12.95 31.80 55.11
C LEU A 4 13.60 30.45 54.82
N VAL A 5 13.02 29.37 55.34
CA VAL A 5 13.33 28.01 54.91
C VAL A 5 12.39 27.65 53.77
N SER A 6 12.97 27.44 52.60
CA SER A 6 12.33 26.89 51.41
C SER A 6 12.08 25.39 51.58
N THR A 7 10.83 24.95 51.44
CA THR A 7 10.48 23.56 51.14
C THR A 7 9.77 23.50 49.78
N LEU A 8 10.54 23.18 48.74
CA LEU A 8 10.00 22.65 47.49
C LEU A 8 9.64 21.17 47.74
N ALA A 9 8.36 20.83 47.72
CA ALA A 9 7.94 19.45 47.60
C ALA A 9 8.10 19.06 46.12
N ALA A 10 9.10 18.23 45.81
CA ALA A 10 9.19 17.56 44.54
C ALA A 10 8.04 16.55 44.44
N LEU A 11 7.05 16.84 43.60
CA LEU A 11 6.12 15.84 43.12
C LEU A 11 6.92 14.92 42.19
N GLY A 12 7.29 13.74 42.71
CA GLY A 12 7.85 12.67 41.91
C GLY A 12 6.80 12.19 40.91
N LEU A 13 6.92 12.63 39.66
CA LEU A 13 6.35 11.91 38.53
C LEU A 13 7.11 10.58 38.46
N GLY A 14 6.51 9.53 39.01
CA GLY A 14 7.00 8.17 38.78
C GLY A 14 7.04 7.92 37.28
N ALA A 15 8.19 7.47 36.77
CA ALA A 15 8.29 7.03 35.39
C ALA A 15 7.23 5.95 35.14
N VAL A 16 6.34 6.18 34.17
CA VAL A 16 5.48 5.12 33.64
C VAL A 16 6.43 4.06 33.08
N PRO A 17 6.33 2.78 33.51
CA PRO A 17 7.18 1.74 32.94
C PRO A 17 6.92 1.66 31.42
N PRO A 18 7.94 1.43 30.59
CA PRO A 18 7.72 1.28 29.15
C PRO A 18 6.75 0.12 28.92
N GLU A 19 5.76 0.33 28.05
CA GLU A 19 4.83 -0.71 27.63
C GLU A 19 5.61 -1.92 27.07
N PRO A 20 5.15 -3.16 27.32
CA PRO A 20 5.85 -4.36 26.89
C PRO A 20 5.92 -4.44 25.36
N ILE A 21 7.05 -4.90 24.83
CA ILE A 21 7.23 -5.14 23.40
C ILE A 21 6.31 -6.29 22.98
N VAL A 22 5.44 -6.04 22.01
CA VAL A 22 4.58 -7.04 21.37
C VAL A 22 5.26 -7.53 20.10
N TRP A 23 5.12 -8.82 19.78
CA TRP A 23 5.68 -9.45 18.59
C TRP A 23 4.57 -9.99 17.70
N TYR A 24 4.75 -9.81 16.39
CA TYR A 24 3.83 -10.18 15.33
C TYR A 24 4.57 -11.00 14.27
N THR A 25 3.81 -11.71 13.44
CA THR A 25 4.30 -12.60 12.38
C THR A 25 3.63 -12.29 11.05
N CYS A 26 4.36 -12.42 9.94
CA CYS A 26 3.75 -12.48 8.61
C CYS A 26 3.55 -13.96 8.20
N PRO A 27 2.34 -14.37 7.77
CA PRO A 27 2.05 -15.76 7.40
C PRO A 27 2.44 -16.09 5.95
N VAL A 28 2.91 -15.11 5.17
CA VAL A 28 3.16 -15.27 3.74
C VAL A 28 4.39 -16.13 3.51
N GLU A 29 4.17 -17.37 3.08
CA GLU A 29 5.22 -18.28 2.64
C GLU A 29 4.88 -18.85 1.26
N PRO A 30 5.86 -18.96 0.35
CA PRO A 30 5.64 -19.68 -0.90
C PRO A 30 5.26 -21.14 -0.60
N ALA A 31 4.48 -21.77 -1.48
CA ALA A 31 4.15 -23.18 -1.31
C ALA A 31 5.41 -24.07 -1.40
N GLY A 32 6.00 -24.43 -0.25
CA GLY A 32 7.24 -25.22 -0.18
C GLY A 32 8.04 -25.01 1.11
N PRO A 33 9.20 -25.67 1.28
CA PRO A 33 10.03 -25.47 2.46
C PRO A 33 10.68 -24.06 2.48
N VAL A 34 10.57 -23.39 3.64
CA VAL A 34 11.15 -22.06 3.94
C VAL A 34 12.63 -21.99 3.53
N GLN A 35 12.99 -20.99 2.72
CA GLN A 35 14.38 -20.72 2.34
C GLN A 35 14.99 -19.72 3.33
N ARG A 36 16.00 -20.16 4.11
CA ARG A 36 16.65 -19.35 5.17
C ARG A 36 17.60 -18.26 4.66
N GLY A 37 17.27 -17.54 3.60
CA GLY A 37 18.19 -16.55 3.01
C GLY A 37 17.57 -15.48 2.13
N GLY A 38 16.26 -15.23 2.27
CA GLY A 38 15.55 -14.39 1.32
C GLY A 38 15.48 -15.04 -0.05
N GLY A 39 14.97 -14.31 -1.02
CA GLY A 39 14.84 -14.77 -2.39
C GLY A 39 13.86 -13.94 -3.17
N MET A 40 13.84 -14.18 -4.48
CA MET A 40 12.86 -13.65 -5.41
C MET A 40 12.08 -14.84 -5.98
N ILE A 41 10.75 -14.82 -5.88
CA ILE A 41 9.91 -15.82 -6.51
C ILE A 41 9.62 -15.43 -7.96
N ASN A 42 9.77 -16.40 -8.86
CA ASN A 42 9.56 -16.23 -10.30
C ASN A 42 10.36 -15.04 -10.87
N ASP A 43 9.83 -14.42 -11.93
CA ASP A 43 10.46 -13.33 -12.66
C ASP A 43 9.77 -11.98 -12.41
N GLY A 44 9.14 -11.80 -11.23
CA GLY A 44 8.42 -10.57 -10.90
C GLY A 44 7.22 -10.28 -11.81
N TRP A 45 6.96 -9.00 -12.05
CA TRP A 45 5.76 -8.51 -12.76
C TRP A 45 5.97 -8.29 -14.27
N ASP A 46 7.22 -8.16 -14.71
CA ASP A 46 7.61 -7.94 -16.10
C ASP A 46 8.06 -9.21 -16.81
N GLY A 47 8.13 -10.33 -16.07
CA GLY A 47 8.56 -11.61 -16.62
C GLY A 47 10.08 -11.69 -16.77
N PRO A 48 10.59 -12.73 -17.44
CA PRO A 48 12.01 -13.02 -17.45
C PRO A 48 12.84 -11.88 -18.05
N GLY A 49 13.97 -11.58 -17.40
CA GLY A 49 15.00 -10.69 -17.94
C GLY A 49 15.33 -9.45 -17.11
N ALA A 50 14.69 -9.25 -15.94
CA ALA A 50 14.97 -8.13 -15.04
C ALA A 50 14.89 -6.78 -15.77
N ASN A 51 13.71 -6.44 -16.29
CA ASN A 51 13.49 -5.24 -17.08
C ASN A 51 12.93 -4.10 -16.21
N ALA A 52 12.86 -2.91 -16.80
CA ALA A 52 12.09 -1.81 -16.25
C ALA A 52 10.59 -2.07 -16.47
N THR A 53 9.77 -1.61 -15.54
CA THR A 53 8.34 -1.93 -15.54
C THR A 53 7.50 -0.82 -14.94
N THR A 54 6.21 -0.78 -15.30
CA THR A 54 5.20 0.05 -14.64
C THR A 54 4.24 -0.86 -13.87
N LEU A 55 4.01 -0.49 -12.62
CA LEU A 55 2.98 -1.05 -11.75
C LEU A 55 2.02 0.06 -11.33
N TYR A 56 0.77 -0.29 -11.15
CA TYR A 56 -0.24 0.60 -10.61
C TYR A 56 -0.45 0.33 -9.14
N TRP A 57 -1.04 1.28 -8.42
CA TRP A 57 -1.44 1.05 -7.04
C TRP A 57 -2.70 1.84 -6.68
N HIS A 58 -3.46 1.32 -5.74
CA HIS A 58 -4.70 1.92 -5.27
C HIS A 58 -4.91 1.67 -3.78
N ILE A 59 -5.65 2.57 -3.11
CA ILE A 59 -6.07 2.39 -1.72
C ILE A 59 -7.58 2.18 -1.71
N GLU A 60 -8.03 0.99 -1.31
CA GLU A 60 -9.45 0.66 -1.33
C GLU A 60 -10.22 1.28 -0.16
N ASN A 61 -9.59 1.35 1.00
CA ASN A 61 -10.14 1.90 2.23
C ASN A 61 -9.03 2.33 3.20
N TYR A 62 -9.42 2.86 4.36
CA TYR A 62 -8.51 3.40 5.35
C TYR A 62 -8.92 2.93 6.75
N SER A 63 -7.93 2.61 7.59
CA SER A 63 -8.14 2.38 9.02
C SER A 63 -8.56 3.67 9.73
N ASN A 64 -9.21 3.54 10.89
CA ASN A 64 -9.50 4.68 11.77
C ASN A 64 -8.34 5.01 12.74
N ASP A 65 -7.31 4.17 12.80
CA ASP A 65 -6.17 4.37 13.70
C ASP A 65 -5.33 5.59 13.31
N LEU A 66 -5.22 5.85 12.02
CA LEU A 66 -4.43 6.93 11.45
C LEU A 66 -5.27 7.79 10.50
N PRO A 67 -5.01 9.10 10.37
CA PRO A 67 -5.59 9.90 9.31
C PRO A 67 -5.28 9.29 7.94
N ALA A 68 -6.27 9.22 7.06
CA ALA A 68 -6.11 8.65 5.71
C ALA A 68 -4.94 9.27 4.91
N ALA A 69 -4.62 10.56 5.16
CA ALA A 69 -3.45 11.22 4.58
C ALA A 69 -2.13 10.57 5.01
N GLN A 70 -2.00 10.24 6.29
CA GLN A 70 -0.79 9.61 6.83
C GLN A 70 -0.61 8.19 6.32
N GLN A 71 -1.71 7.45 6.12
CA GLN A 71 -1.68 6.12 5.52
C GLN A 71 -1.22 6.20 4.05
N ARG A 72 -1.78 7.13 3.27
CA ARG A 72 -1.37 7.35 1.88
C ARG A 72 0.09 7.80 1.75
N ASP A 73 0.52 8.72 2.61
CA ASP A 73 1.92 9.16 2.65
C ASP A 73 2.88 8.00 2.97
N ALA A 74 2.48 7.08 3.87
CA ALA A 74 3.26 5.88 4.17
C ALA A 74 3.40 4.98 2.94
N TYR A 75 2.31 4.72 2.19
CA TYR A 75 2.38 3.90 0.98
C TYR A 75 3.24 4.56 -0.11
N ILE A 76 3.11 5.87 -0.34
CA ILE A 76 3.96 6.60 -1.29
C ILE A 76 5.44 6.47 -0.90
N PHE A 77 5.76 6.65 0.38
CA PHE A 77 7.13 6.50 0.89
C PHE A 77 7.67 5.09 0.68
N VAL A 78 6.88 4.06 0.96
CA VAL A 78 7.28 2.65 0.82
C VAL A 78 7.51 2.30 -0.65
N LEU A 79 6.59 2.68 -1.54
CA LEU A 79 6.75 2.46 -2.98
C LEU A 79 8.00 3.17 -3.52
N ALA A 80 8.26 4.41 -3.07
CA ALA A 80 9.47 5.15 -3.41
C ALA A 80 10.75 4.47 -2.86
N THR A 81 10.67 3.86 -1.68
CA THR A 81 11.79 3.12 -1.08
C THR A 81 12.20 1.95 -1.97
N TRP A 82 11.26 1.13 -2.43
CA TRP A 82 11.55 0.05 -3.36
C TRP A 82 11.98 0.55 -4.74
N ALA A 83 11.31 1.58 -5.28
CA ALA A 83 11.70 2.20 -6.54
C ALA A 83 13.10 2.85 -6.50
N SER A 84 13.67 3.12 -5.33
CA SER A 84 15.02 3.70 -5.23
C SER A 84 16.15 2.74 -5.63
N VAL A 85 15.86 1.43 -5.74
CA VAL A 85 16.88 0.38 -6.03
C VAL A 85 16.58 -0.45 -7.28
N VAL A 86 15.38 -0.30 -7.87
CA VAL A 86 14.97 -0.93 -9.13
C VAL A 86 14.16 0.02 -10.01
N GLN A 87 14.18 -0.19 -11.32
CA GLN A 87 13.47 0.63 -12.32
C GLN A 87 11.97 0.27 -12.43
N ILE A 88 11.27 0.31 -11.29
CA ILE A 88 9.82 0.21 -11.24
C ILE A 88 9.22 1.62 -11.19
N HIS A 89 8.31 1.90 -12.10
CA HIS A 89 7.48 3.10 -12.07
C HIS A 89 6.12 2.76 -11.47
N PHE A 90 5.88 3.20 -10.24
CA PHE A 90 4.58 3.08 -9.58
C PHE A 90 3.68 4.26 -9.99
N VAL A 91 2.44 3.96 -10.38
CA VAL A 91 1.46 4.97 -10.80
C VAL A 91 0.17 4.76 -10.02
N GLU A 92 -0.22 5.76 -9.25
CA GLU A 92 -1.49 5.71 -8.52
C GLU A 92 -2.67 5.73 -9.50
N ILE A 93 -3.67 4.90 -9.23
CA ILE A 93 -4.92 4.85 -9.99
C ILE A 93 -6.12 5.01 -9.06
N ALA A 94 -7.25 5.41 -9.63
CA ALA A 94 -8.44 5.76 -8.85
C ALA A 94 -9.49 4.63 -8.76
N ALA A 95 -9.13 3.43 -9.19
CA ALA A 95 -9.99 2.26 -9.12
C ALA A 95 -9.14 0.99 -8.86
N PRO A 96 -9.63 0.04 -8.04
CA PRO A 96 -8.94 -1.21 -7.76
C PRO A 96 -9.09 -2.24 -8.88
N ASN A 97 -8.46 -3.39 -8.69
CA ASN A 97 -8.58 -4.62 -9.47
C ASN A 97 -8.14 -4.47 -10.92
N TRP A 98 -7.03 -3.76 -11.12
CA TRP A 98 -6.44 -3.54 -12.43
C TRP A 98 -5.30 -4.48 -12.71
N ASN A 99 -5.06 -4.71 -13.99
CA ASN A 99 -3.87 -5.42 -14.39
C ASN A 99 -2.62 -4.67 -13.94
N ARG A 100 -1.68 -5.40 -13.34
CA ARG A 100 -0.43 -4.89 -12.78
C ARG A 100 -0.66 -3.88 -11.68
N SER A 101 -1.73 -3.99 -10.90
CA SER A 101 -1.95 -3.17 -9.71
C SER A 101 -1.61 -3.90 -8.42
N ILE A 102 -1.23 -3.10 -7.41
CA ILE A 102 -1.17 -3.50 -6.01
C ILE A 102 -2.22 -2.67 -5.28
N ASP A 103 -3.27 -3.32 -4.80
CA ASP A 103 -4.32 -2.66 -4.05
C ASP A 103 -4.09 -2.86 -2.54
N PHE A 104 -4.18 -1.75 -1.78
CA PHE A 104 -4.02 -1.73 -0.33
C PHE A 104 -5.37 -1.69 0.35
N ARG A 105 -5.60 -2.62 1.28
CA ARG A 105 -6.89 -2.76 1.95
C ARG A 105 -6.76 -3.11 3.43
N TRP A 106 -7.64 -2.55 4.23
CA TRP A 106 -7.87 -2.88 5.63
C TRP A 106 -9.04 -3.85 5.76
N ALA A 107 -8.86 -4.93 6.51
CA ALA A 107 -9.90 -5.91 6.76
C ALA A 107 -9.75 -6.54 8.14
N THR A 108 -10.76 -7.28 8.60
CA THR A 108 -10.71 -8.01 9.88
C THR A 108 -11.25 -9.42 9.71
N GLY A 109 -10.70 -10.40 10.42
CA GLY A 109 -11.23 -11.77 10.45
C GLY A 109 -11.26 -12.45 9.08
N ASP A 110 -12.32 -13.24 8.81
CA ASP A 110 -12.56 -13.95 7.56
C ASP A 110 -12.99 -12.99 6.43
N HIS A 111 -12.02 -12.22 5.94
CA HIS A 111 -12.20 -11.32 4.80
C HIS A 111 -12.25 -12.07 3.46
N CYS A 112 -11.83 -13.34 3.43
CA CYS A 112 -11.90 -14.20 2.25
C CYS A 112 -13.29 -14.69 1.90
N ALA A 113 -14.18 -14.85 2.89
CA ALA A 113 -15.60 -15.06 2.62
C ALA A 113 -16.25 -13.88 1.89
N ILE A 114 -15.72 -12.67 2.09
CA ILE A 114 -16.18 -11.43 1.46
C ILE A 114 -15.52 -11.26 0.09
N GLU A 115 -14.27 -11.69 -0.04
CA GLU A 115 -13.39 -11.48 -1.20
C GLU A 115 -12.96 -12.80 -1.82
N ALA A 116 -13.93 -13.69 -2.05
CA ALA A 116 -13.67 -15.04 -2.55
C ALA A 116 -12.97 -15.09 -3.92
N ALA A 117 -12.97 -13.96 -4.67
CA ALA A 117 -12.24 -13.82 -5.92
C ALA A 117 -10.73 -13.57 -5.71
N GLU A 118 -10.36 -13.02 -4.55
CA GLU A 118 -9.02 -12.57 -4.18
C GLU A 118 -8.34 -13.54 -3.21
N CYS A 119 -9.04 -14.02 -2.18
CA CYS A 119 -8.52 -15.07 -1.31
C CYS A 119 -9.47 -16.29 -1.23
N GLY A 120 -8.89 -17.44 -1.55
CA GLY A 120 -9.62 -18.67 -1.87
C GLY A 120 -9.60 -19.74 -0.78
N VAL A 121 -9.01 -19.47 0.38
CA VAL A 121 -8.89 -20.44 1.49
C VAL A 121 -9.11 -19.78 2.85
N ALA A 122 -9.64 -20.54 3.81
CA ALA A 122 -9.92 -20.05 5.17
C ALA A 122 -8.65 -19.75 5.98
N GLU A 123 -7.48 -20.18 5.49
CA GLU A 123 -6.18 -20.01 6.15
C GLU A 123 -5.63 -18.57 6.02
N CYS A 124 -6.26 -17.70 5.23
CA CYS A 124 -5.90 -16.27 5.12
C CYS A 124 -6.77 -15.35 6.00
N ALA A 125 -7.67 -15.89 6.83
CA ALA A 125 -8.42 -15.06 7.77
C ALA A 125 -7.48 -14.46 8.83
N PHE A 126 -7.70 -13.20 9.20
CA PHE A 126 -6.97 -12.57 10.31
C PHE A 126 -7.44 -13.11 11.67
N ASP A 127 -6.54 -13.09 12.65
CA ASP A 127 -6.72 -13.66 13.98
C ASP A 127 -7.22 -12.67 15.04
N GLY A 128 -7.36 -11.39 14.69
CA GLY A 128 -7.72 -10.33 15.62
C GLY A 128 -6.48 -9.75 16.30
N PRO A 129 -6.61 -9.12 17.49
CA PRO A 129 -5.47 -8.44 18.10
C PRO A 129 -4.32 -9.38 18.48
N GLY A 130 -3.11 -9.04 18.04
CA GLY A 130 -1.89 -9.83 18.14
C GLY A 130 -1.80 -10.94 17.09
N GLY A 131 -0.58 -11.33 16.71
CA GLY A 131 -0.36 -12.43 15.77
C GLY A 131 -0.10 -11.91 14.37
N THR A 132 -1.07 -12.06 13.46
CA THR A 132 -0.92 -11.68 12.05
C THR A 132 -1.33 -10.24 11.81
N VAL A 133 -0.36 -9.38 11.47
CA VAL A 133 -0.64 -7.95 11.23
C VAL A 133 -1.11 -7.66 9.82
N ALA A 134 -0.59 -8.37 8.83
CA ALA A 134 -0.88 -8.16 7.42
C ALA A 134 -0.48 -9.39 6.62
N HIS A 135 -0.88 -9.41 5.36
CA HIS A 135 -0.37 -10.33 4.34
C HIS A 135 -0.47 -9.71 2.95
N ALA A 136 0.26 -10.29 2.01
CA ALA A 136 0.23 -9.89 0.61
C ALA A 136 0.22 -11.09 -0.34
N GLY A 137 -0.30 -10.83 -1.55
CA GLY A 137 -0.09 -11.70 -2.68
C GLY A 137 1.33 -11.58 -3.24
N PHE A 138 1.76 -12.61 -3.97
CA PHE A 138 2.94 -12.53 -4.83
C PHE A 138 2.56 -12.05 -6.24
N PRO A 139 3.55 -11.68 -7.09
CA PRO A 139 3.32 -11.46 -8.51
C PRO A 139 2.59 -12.65 -9.18
N PRO A 140 1.91 -12.42 -10.32
CA PRO A 140 1.11 -13.44 -11.00
C PRO A 140 1.86 -14.75 -11.25
N GLY A 141 1.16 -15.88 -11.05
CA GLY A 141 1.71 -17.22 -11.30
C GLY A 141 2.53 -17.81 -10.15
N ALA A 142 2.73 -17.08 -9.05
CA ALA A 142 3.21 -17.64 -7.78
C ALA A 142 2.03 -18.13 -6.93
N ALA A 143 2.24 -19.23 -6.20
CA ALA A 143 1.30 -19.72 -5.20
C ALA A 143 1.90 -19.57 -3.79
N SER A 144 1.08 -19.16 -2.83
CA SER A 144 1.36 -19.12 -1.40
C SER A 144 0.25 -19.84 -0.62
N VAL A 145 0.44 -20.02 0.68
CA VAL A 145 -0.60 -20.56 1.58
C VAL A 145 -1.91 -19.78 1.48
N CYS A 146 -1.81 -18.46 1.33
CA CYS A 146 -2.96 -17.58 1.20
C CYS A 146 -3.43 -17.38 -0.26
N VAL A 147 -2.64 -17.87 -1.23
CA VAL A 147 -2.76 -17.54 -2.66
C VAL A 147 -2.59 -18.79 -3.53
N ASN A 148 -3.66 -19.32 -4.08
CA ASN A 148 -3.58 -20.28 -5.18
C ASN A 148 -3.69 -19.48 -6.48
N PRO A 149 -2.72 -19.58 -7.42
CA PRO A 149 -2.18 -18.43 -8.15
C PRO A 149 -3.27 -17.45 -8.54
N MET A 150 -3.23 -16.28 -7.92
CA MET A 150 -4.27 -15.26 -8.08
C MET A 150 -4.38 -14.87 -9.55
N SER A 151 -5.61 -14.53 -9.97
CA SER A 151 -5.75 -13.81 -11.22
C SER A 151 -5.00 -12.50 -11.12
N GLU A 152 -4.49 -12.05 -12.25
CA GLU A 152 -3.53 -10.95 -12.27
C GLU A 152 -4.08 -9.61 -11.73
N SER A 153 -5.40 -9.44 -11.67
CA SER A 153 -6.07 -8.29 -11.04
C SER A 153 -6.07 -8.28 -9.51
N PHE A 154 -5.71 -9.38 -8.86
CA PHE A 154 -5.63 -9.50 -7.40
C PHE A 154 -4.21 -9.85 -6.92
N ALA A 155 -3.37 -10.32 -7.85
CA ALA A 155 -1.98 -10.66 -7.54
C ALA A 155 -1.27 -9.44 -6.91
N GLY A 156 -0.46 -9.69 -5.89
CA GLY A 156 0.26 -8.62 -5.20
C GLY A 156 -0.56 -7.70 -4.29
N ASN A 157 -1.89 -7.83 -4.20
CA ASN A 157 -2.67 -7.03 -3.26
C ASN A 157 -2.24 -7.26 -1.82
N VAL A 158 -2.36 -6.21 -1.00
CA VAL A 158 -1.90 -6.16 0.39
C VAL A 158 -3.11 -5.93 1.29
N HIS A 159 -3.33 -6.84 2.23
CA HIS A 159 -4.32 -6.65 3.29
C HIS A 159 -3.66 -6.47 4.64
N PHE A 160 -4.13 -5.49 5.40
CA PHE A 160 -3.76 -5.22 6.78
C PHE A 160 -4.91 -5.62 7.72
N ASP A 161 -4.59 -6.22 8.87
CA ASP A 161 -5.57 -6.53 9.91
C ASP A 161 -5.94 -5.27 10.69
N ASP A 162 -7.14 -4.75 10.44
CA ASP A 162 -7.71 -3.56 11.12
C ASP A 162 -8.15 -3.86 12.56
N ALA A 163 -7.94 -5.08 13.06
CA ALA A 163 -8.06 -5.41 14.48
C ALA A 163 -6.79 -5.08 15.29
N GLU A 164 -5.67 -4.84 14.60
CA GLU A 164 -4.41 -4.43 15.22
C GLU A 164 -4.32 -2.91 15.33
N LEU A 165 -3.59 -2.43 16.34
CA LEU A 165 -3.31 -1.00 16.47
C LEU A 165 -2.13 -0.62 15.58
N TYR A 166 -2.35 0.28 14.64
CA TYR A 166 -1.29 0.81 13.78
C TYR A 166 -0.85 2.21 14.15
N GLU A 167 0.46 2.43 14.05
CA GLU A 167 1.11 3.72 14.17
C GLU A 167 1.84 4.04 12.85
N GLN A 168 2.04 5.31 12.53
CA GLN A 168 2.60 5.68 11.22
C GLN A 168 4.00 5.07 11.02
N ASP A 169 4.85 5.16 12.05
CA ASP A 169 6.16 4.50 12.09
C ASP A 169 6.38 3.86 13.47
N VAL A 170 7.29 4.38 14.31
CA VAL A 170 7.47 3.86 15.67
C VAL A 170 6.50 4.52 16.64
N GLY A 171 5.59 3.74 17.21
CA GLY A 171 4.75 4.14 18.34
C GLY A 171 4.40 2.92 19.19
N ASN A 172 4.93 2.82 20.42
CA ASN A 172 4.52 1.77 21.35
C ASN A 172 3.18 2.23 21.99
N PRO A 173 2.06 1.47 21.88
CA PRO A 173 2.00 0.02 21.64
C PRO A 173 1.63 -0.47 20.23
N GLY A 174 1.44 0.40 19.24
CA GLY A 174 1.10 -0.01 17.88
C GLY A 174 2.27 -0.57 17.06
N VAL A 175 1.94 -1.16 15.91
CA VAL A 175 2.90 -1.62 14.92
C VAL A 175 3.09 -0.57 13.82
N SER A 176 4.31 -0.47 13.27
CA SER A 176 4.65 0.49 12.21
C SER A 176 3.97 0.15 10.89
N LEU A 177 3.04 1.00 10.43
CA LEU A 177 2.43 0.89 9.11
C LEU A 177 3.49 0.97 8.00
N MET A 178 4.47 1.87 8.12
CA MET A 178 5.53 1.99 7.12
C MET A 178 6.36 0.71 7.01
N LEU A 179 6.74 0.08 8.13
CA LEU A 179 7.52 -1.15 8.10
C LEU A 179 6.70 -2.34 7.58
N VAL A 180 5.47 -2.51 8.07
CA VAL A 180 4.58 -3.60 7.63
C VAL A 180 4.25 -3.43 6.15
N ALA A 181 3.86 -2.24 5.71
CA ALA A 181 3.61 -1.99 4.28
C ALA A 181 4.87 -2.22 3.43
N ALA A 182 6.06 -1.86 3.91
CA ALA A 182 7.30 -2.17 3.18
C ALA A 182 7.56 -3.66 3.03
N HIS A 183 7.31 -4.42 4.10
CA HIS A 183 7.40 -5.88 4.10
C HIS A 183 6.43 -6.48 3.08
N GLU A 184 5.15 -6.13 3.19
CA GLU A 184 4.10 -6.66 2.33
C GLU A 184 4.29 -6.27 0.86
N VAL A 185 4.68 -5.02 0.57
CA VAL A 185 5.04 -4.62 -0.80
C VAL A 185 6.25 -5.41 -1.31
N GLY A 186 7.19 -5.78 -0.45
CA GLY A 186 8.27 -6.69 -0.83
C GLY A 186 7.74 -8.02 -1.36
N HIS A 187 6.76 -8.62 -0.68
CA HIS A 187 6.05 -9.80 -1.19
C HIS A 187 5.28 -9.51 -2.49
N SER A 188 4.58 -8.39 -2.58
CA SER A 188 3.90 -7.96 -3.82
C SER A 188 4.85 -7.84 -5.00
N LEU A 189 6.13 -7.54 -4.75
CA LEU A 189 7.19 -7.50 -5.74
C LEU A 189 7.91 -8.84 -5.95
N GLY A 190 7.61 -9.86 -5.14
CA GLY A 190 8.14 -11.21 -5.28
C GLY A 190 9.26 -11.58 -4.30
N LEU A 191 9.63 -10.69 -3.37
CA LEU A 191 10.56 -11.06 -2.32
C LEU A 191 9.93 -12.07 -1.35
N ILE A 192 10.69 -13.06 -0.91
CA ILE A 192 10.30 -13.96 0.18
C ILE A 192 11.01 -13.57 1.49
N HIS A 193 10.56 -14.13 2.61
CA HIS A 193 11.15 -13.86 3.91
C HIS A 193 12.66 -14.05 3.96
N ASP A 194 13.34 -13.12 4.64
CA ASP A 194 14.77 -13.18 4.93
C ASP A 194 15.02 -13.31 6.44
N GLU A 195 15.56 -14.46 6.85
CA GLU A 195 15.98 -14.75 8.23
C GLU A 195 17.46 -14.38 8.51
N GLY A 196 18.09 -13.58 7.65
CA GLY A 196 19.49 -13.17 7.76
C GLY A 196 19.92 -12.72 9.18
N PRO A 197 21.20 -12.90 9.55
CA PRO A 197 21.65 -12.70 10.93
C PRO A 197 21.55 -11.23 11.37
N GLY A 198 20.68 -10.97 12.36
CA GLY A 198 20.83 -9.88 13.35
C GLY A 198 20.94 -8.44 12.82
N GLY A 199 20.34 -8.12 11.67
CA GLY A 199 20.22 -6.75 11.15
C GLY A 199 18.77 -6.31 10.96
N PRO A 200 18.52 -5.02 10.67
CA PRO A 200 17.24 -4.58 10.14
C PRO A 200 17.05 -5.12 8.71
N HIS A 201 16.11 -6.05 8.52
CA HIS A 201 15.65 -6.53 7.22
C HIS A 201 14.17 -6.18 7.09
N ILE A 202 13.79 -5.54 5.98
CA ILE A 202 12.38 -5.28 5.69
C ILE A 202 11.65 -6.63 5.61
N MET A 203 12.23 -7.63 4.96
CA MET A 203 11.62 -8.95 4.76
C MET A 203 11.75 -9.93 5.94
N ARG A 204 12.05 -9.47 7.16
CA ARG A 204 12.08 -10.35 8.34
C ARG A 204 10.65 -10.86 8.66
N PRO A 205 10.43 -12.17 8.88
CA PRO A 205 9.08 -12.74 9.08
C PRO A 205 8.39 -12.32 10.40
N THR A 206 9.07 -11.52 11.21
CA THR A 206 8.55 -11.04 12.49
C THR A 206 8.75 -9.53 12.60
N VAL A 207 7.81 -8.86 13.24
CA VAL A 207 7.90 -7.43 13.58
C VAL A 207 7.52 -7.24 15.03
N SER A 208 8.07 -6.24 15.69
CA SER A 208 7.70 -5.88 17.05
C SER A 208 7.20 -4.44 17.13
N SER A 209 6.46 -4.10 18.19
CA SER A 209 6.00 -2.73 18.45
C SER A 209 7.12 -1.72 18.74
N ALA A 210 8.38 -2.18 18.80
CA ALA A 210 9.56 -1.32 18.91
C ALA A 210 10.28 -1.11 17.56
N ASP A 211 9.90 -1.85 16.53
CA ASP A 211 10.50 -1.75 15.21
C ASP A 211 9.86 -0.62 14.41
N GLY A 212 10.70 0.13 13.70
CA GLY A 212 10.29 1.15 12.74
C GLY A 212 10.76 0.81 11.35
N MET A 213 10.41 1.69 10.42
CA MET A 213 10.79 1.61 9.02
C MET A 213 12.31 1.53 8.86
N GLN A 214 12.74 0.69 7.93
CA GLN A 214 14.13 0.36 7.67
C GLN A 214 14.46 0.63 6.20
N ALA A 215 15.72 0.89 5.89
CA ALA A 215 16.17 0.87 4.50
C ALA A 215 16.25 -0.58 4.01
N PRO A 216 16.05 -0.85 2.70
CA PRO A 216 16.25 -2.18 2.13
C PRO A 216 17.66 -2.70 2.44
N SER A 217 17.75 -3.91 2.96
CA SER A 217 19.03 -4.57 3.23
C SER A 217 19.74 -4.92 1.91
N ALA A 218 21.04 -5.23 2.00
CA ALA A 218 21.79 -5.70 0.83
C ALA A 218 21.20 -6.99 0.23
N SER A 219 20.57 -7.82 1.06
CA SER A 219 19.87 -9.03 0.62
C SER A 219 18.57 -8.70 -0.11
N ASP A 220 17.74 -7.80 0.44
CA ASP A 220 16.51 -7.34 -0.19
C ASP A 220 16.81 -6.78 -1.60
N ILE A 221 17.83 -5.92 -1.70
CA ILE A 221 18.25 -5.31 -2.97
C ILE A 221 18.74 -6.37 -3.95
N ALA A 222 19.62 -7.27 -3.51
CA ALA A 222 20.23 -8.27 -4.38
C ALA A 222 19.20 -9.27 -4.93
N HIS A 223 18.17 -9.60 -4.16
CA HIS A 223 17.09 -10.47 -4.62
C HIS A 223 16.10 -9.72 -5.51
N LEU A 224 15.71 -8.49 -5.16
CA LEU A 224 14.78 -7.72 -5.98
C LEU A 224 15.35 -7.43 -7.38
N GLN A 225 16.65 -7.18 -7.47
CA GLN A 225 17.36 -6.97 -8.74
C GLN A 225 17.54 -8.25 -9.60
N GLN A 226 17.13 -9.42 -9.10
CA GLN A 226 16.99 -10.62 -9.94
C GLN A 226 15.70 -10.58 -10.76
N GLY A 227 14.64 -9.98 -10.20
CA GLY A 227 13.33 -9.84 -10.85
C GLY A 227 13.21 -8.58 -11.71
N TYR A 228 13.88 -7.49 -11.34
CA TYR A 228 13.72 -6.19 -12.00
C TYR A 228 15.05 -5.52 -12.34
N ALA A 229 15.04 -4.63 -13.34
CA ALA A 229 16.23 -3.88 -13.71
C ALA A 229 16.73 -3.03 -12.54
N ALA A 230 18.00 -3.19 -12.17
CA ALA A 230 18.65 -2.31 -11.21
C ALA A 230 18.64 -0.86 -11.70
N GLY A 231 18.43 0.10 -10.79
CA GLY A 231 18.40 1.52 -11.11
C GLY A 231 17.42 2.28 -10.23
N ILE A 232 17.06 3.49 -10.64
CA ILE A 232 16.12 4.34 -9.92
C ILE A 232 14.84 4.42 -10.74
N GLY A 233 13.75 3.93 -10.17
CA GLY A 233 12.38 4.10 -10.65
C GLY A 233 11.73 5.38 -10.13
N SER A 234 10.41 5.40 -10.06
CA SER A 234 9.65 6.58 -9.63
C SER A 234 8.26 6.23 -9.10
N VAL A 235 7.66 7.17 -8.38
CA VAL A 235 6.24 7.14 -8.01
C VAL A 235 5.57 8.35 -8.66
N THR A 236 4.41 8.14 -9.28
CA THR A 236 3.53 9.19 -9.79
C THR A 236 2.21 9.08 -9.07
N THR A 237 1.80 10.16 -8.41
CA THR A 237 0.54 10.21 -7.66
C THR A 237 -0.59 10.80 -8.50
N LEU A 238 -1.82 10.74 -7.99
CA LEU A 238 -2.96 11.38 -8.66
C LEU A 238 -2.85 12.91 -8.74
N GLU A 239 -2.10 13.57 -7.85
CA GLU A 239 -1.80 15.01 -7.95
C GLU A 239 -0.90 15.31 -9.16
N ASP A 240 0.02 14.39 -9.50
CA ASP A 240 0.91 14.52 -10.66
C ASP A 240 0.16 14.24 -11.98
N SER A 241 -0.67 13.19 -12.01
CA SER A 241 -1.30 12.72 -13.25
C SER A 241 -2.69 13.32 -13.52
N GLY A 242 -3.38 13.72 -12.46
CA GLY A 242 -4.80 14.03 -12.47
C GLY A 242 -5.70 12.83 -12.79
N LEU A 243 -7.01 13.05 -12.77
CA LEU A 243 -8.03 12.10 -13.24
C LEU A 243 -8.57 12.55 -14.59
N TRP A 244 -8.62 11.66 -15.55
CA TRP A 244 -9.01 11.96 -16.92
C TRP A 244 -10.42 11.47 -17.23
N VAL A 245 -11.15 12.28 -18.00
CA VAL A 245 -12.54 12.00 -18.37
C VAL A 245 -12.77 12.21 -19.86
N ASN A 246 -13.23 11.17 -20.55
CA ASN A 246 -13.57 11.18 -21.98
C ASN A 246 -14.88 10.40 -22.21
N SER A 247 -15.95 11.10 -22.59
CA SER A 247 -17.25 10.45 -22.80
C SER A 247 -17.30 9.50 -23.99
N ALA A 248 -16.33 9.60 -24.91
CA ALA A 248 -16.18 8.68 -26.03
C ALA A 248 -15.37 7.42 -25.69
N TRP A 249 -14.77 7.33 -24.49
CA TRP A 249 -13.93 6.19 -24.12
C TRP A 249 -14.73 4.88 -24.11
N PRO A 250 -14.33 3.84 -24.88
CA PRO A 250 -15.09 2.60 -25.00
C PRO A 250 -14.58 1.47 -24.10
N GLY A 251 -13.47 1.68 -23.36
CA GLY A 251 -12.85 0.67 -22.52
C GLY A 251 -13.29 0.70 -21.06
N ALA A 252 -12.60 -0.12 -20.26
CA ALA A 252 -12.56 -0.01 -18.80
C ALA A 252 -11.79 1.26 -18.39
N SER A 253 -12.04 1.77 -17.18
CA SER A 253 -11.51 3.06 -16.73
C SER A 253 -10.80 2.95 -15.37
N ASN A 254 -9.57 3.46 -15.28
CA ASN A 254 -8.83 3.61 -14.01
C ASN A 254 -8.52 5.08 -13.67
N GLY A 255 -8.99 6.01 -14.49
CA GLY A 255 -8.81 7.44 -14.29
C GLY A 255 -7.53 8.00 -14.91
N LEU A 256 -6.63 7.20 -15.44
CA LEU A 256 -5.46 7.70 -16.16
C LEU A 256 -5.84 8.23 -17.54
N ALA A 257 -4.98 9.08 -18.13
CA ALA A 257 -5.17 9.59 -19.49
C ALA A 257 -5.33 8.49 -20.55
N GLY A 258 -4.66 7.36 -20.34
CA GLY A 258 -4.74 6.18 -21.21
C GLY A 258 -6.02 5.35 -21.03
N ASN A 259 -6.67 5.40 -19.87
CA ASN A 259 -7.92 4.69 -19.55
C ASN A 259 -8.88 5.62 -18.76
N PRO A 260 -9.34 6.73 -19.36
CA PRO A 260 -10.10 7.76 -18.67
C PRO A 260 -11.49 7.28 -18.24
N PHE A 261 -12.07 7.92 -17.24
CA PHE A 261 -13.48 7.75 -16.90
C PHE A 261 -14.38 8.24 -18.04
N ARG A 262 -15.57 7.65 -18.15
CA ARG A 262 -16.56 8.09 -19.16
C ARG A 262 -17.38 9.28 -18.73
N THR A 263 -17.56 9.47 -17.43
CA THR A 263 -18.40 10.52 -16.87
C THR A 263 -17.63 11.31 -15.83
N VAL A 264 -17.96 12.61 -15.73
CA VAL A 264 -17.37 13.48 -14.71
C VAL A 264 -17.78 13.00 -13.31
N SER A 265 -19.02 12.50 -13.16
CA SER A 265 -19.49 11.95 -11.89
C SER A 265 -18.68 10.73 -11.43
N ALA A 266 -18.23 9.87 -12.35
CA ALA A 266 -17.35 8.75 -11.99
C ALA A 266 -15.98 9.24 -11.49
N ALA A 267 -15.39 10.24 -12.16
CA ALA A 267 -14.13 10.82 -11.72
C ALA A 267 -14.24 11.52 -10.36
N VAL A 268 -15.32 12.27 -10.12
CA VAL A 268 -15.58 12.90 -8.82
C VAL A 268 -15.79 11.85 -7.72
N ALA A 269 -16.49 10.76 -8.01
CA ALA A 269 -16.70 9.67 -7.05
C ALA A 269 -15.43 8.89 -6.74
N ALA A 270 -14.44 8.92 -7.64
CA ALA A 270 -13.16 8.23 -7.50
C ALA A 270 -12.08 9.09 -6.84
N LEU A 271 -12.39 10.33 -6.44
CA LEU A 271 -11.44 11.15 -5.69
C LEU A 271 -11.18 10.53 -4.30
N PRO A 272 -9.92 10.35 -3.90
CA PRO A 272 -9.61 9.92 -2.54
C PRO A 272 -10.03 10.98 -1.51
N PRO A 273 -10.15 10.61 -0.23
CA PRO A 273 -10.46 11.57 0.84
C PRO A 273 -9.48 12.75 0.90
N GLN A 274 -8.22 12.52 0.52
CA GLN A 274 -7.20 13.56 0.33
C GLN A 274 -7.05 13.86 -1.15
N ASN A 275 -7.83 14.81 -1.65
CA ASN A 275 -7.82 15.16 -3.07
C ASN A 275 -7.32 16.58 -3.34
N ASP A 276 -6.74 17.23 -2.34
CA ASP A 276 -6.12 18.54 -2.49
C ASP A 276 -5.00 18.46 -3.54
N GLY A 277 -5.12 19.25 -4.61
CA GLY A 277 -4.16 19.25 -5.72
C GLY A 277 -4.49 18.29 -6.86
N ILE A 278 -5.46 17.37 -6.70
CA ILE A 278 -5.89 16.50 -7.80
C ILE A 278 -6.79 17.28 -8.77
N THR A 279 -6.41 17.29 -10.04
CA THR A 279 -7.21 17.89 -11.11
C THR A 279 -7.97 16.82 -11.89
N ILE A 280 -9.26 17.04 -12.10
CA ILE A 280 -10.07 16.26 -13.04
C ILE A 280 -9.99 16.94 -14.41
N HIS A 281 -9.27 16.32 -15.34
CA HIS A 281 -9.13 16.73 -16.72
C HIS A 281 -10.27 16.17 -17.58
N VAL A 282 -11.16 17.04 -18.04
CA VAL A 282 -12.34 16.66 -18.83
C VAL A 282 -12.14 17.06 -20.27
N LEU A 283 -12.02 16.08 -21.18
CA LEU A 283 -11.88 16.36 -22.61
C LEU A 283 -13.09 17.14 -23.14
N GLY A 284 -12.88 17.98 -24.16
CA GLY A 284 -13.96 18.69 -24.84
C GLY A 284 -15.01 17.73 -25.38
N GLY A 285 -16.28 17.95 -25.04
CA GLY A 285 -17.36 17.02 -25.36
C GLY A 285 -18.64 17.27 -24.57
N SER A 286 -19.63 16.40 -24.76
CA SER A 286 -20.87 16.40 -23.99
C SER A 286 -20.88 15.24 -22.98
N TYR A 287 -21.25 15.57 -21.75
CA TYR A 287 -21.32 14.67 -20.60
C TYR A 287 -22.73 14.75 -20.01
N PRO A 288 -23.70 14.01 -20.59
CA PRO A 288 -25.09 14.06 -20.13
C PRO A 288 -25.24 13.41 -18.76
N GLY A 289 -26.20 13.91 -17.98
CA GLY A 289 -26.52 13.43 -16.64
C GLY A 289 -26.16 14.44 -15.55
N SER A 290 -26.67 14.21 -14.34
CA SER A 290 -26.41 15.07 -13.19
C SER A 290 -24.99 14.86 -12.64
N LEU A 291 -24.33 15.97 -12.31
CA LEU A 291 -23.10 15.98 -11.54
C LEU A 291 -23.39 16.39 -10.10
N THR A 292 -23.02 15.55 -9.15
CA THR A 292 -23.02 15.88 -7.72
C THR A 292 -21.58 15.96 -7.26
N ILE A 293 -21.19 17.10 -6.71
CA ILE A 293 -19.87 17.32 -6.12
C ILE A 293 -20.03 17.22 -4.60
N ALA A 294 -19.62 16.07 -4.04
CA ALA A 294 -19.73 15.80 -2.60
C ALA A 294 -18.49 16.24 -1.80
N VAL A 295 -17.37 16.41 -2.49
CA VAL A 295 -16.08 16.84 -1.94
C VAL A 295 -15.52 17.98 -2.79
N PRO A 296 -14.72 18.92 -2.23
CA PRO A 296 -14.01 19.91 -3.03
C PRO A 296 -13.20 19.23 -4.13
N CYS A 297 -13.20 19.79 -5.34
CA CYS A 297 -12.42 19.26 -6.46
C CYS A 297 -12.09 20.35 -7.48
N THR A 298 -10.96 20.19 -8.19
CA THR A 298 -10.62 21.01 -9.35
C THR A 298 -11.01 20.28 -10.62
N ILE A 299 -11.78 20.93 -11.49
CA ILE A 299 -12.18 20.38 -12.80
C ILE A 299 -11.71 21.34 -13.89
N THR A 300 -10.91 20.84 -14.83
CA THR A 300 -10.39 21.60 -15.97
C THR A 300 -10.91 20.99 -17.26
N ALA A 301 -11.44 21.83 -18.14
CA ALA A 301 -11.80 21.40 -19.49
C ALA A 301 -10.55 21.41 -20.39
N GLU A 302 -10.22 20.26 -20.95
CA GLU A 302 -9.07 20.06 -21.83
C GLU A 302 -9.51 19.98 -23.29
N PHE A 303 -8.71 20.55 -24.19
CA PHE A 303 -8.90 20.43 -25.65
C PHE A 303 -10.28 20.84 -26.18
N GLY A 304 -10.99 21.72 -25.48
CA GLY A 304 -12.27 22.28 -25.93
C GLY A 304 -13.22 22.59 -24.79
N THR A 305 -14.50 22.79 -25.13
CA THR A 305 -15.56 23.03 -24.14
C THR A 305 -16.15 21.70 -23.68
N ALA A 306 -16.11 21.44 -22.36
CA ALA A 306 -16.86 20.36 -21.74
C ALA A 306 -18.27 20.84 -21.35
N ARG A 307 -19.31 20.19 -21.88
CA ARG A 307 -20.73 20.45 -21.57
C ARG A 307 -21.22 19.37 -20.61
N ILE A 308 -21.31 19.71 -19.33
CA ILE A 308 -21.72 18.77 -18.27
C ILE A 308 -23.17 19.07 -17.90
N GLY A 309 -24.04 18.06 -17.94
CA GLY A 309 -25.46 18.23 -17.67
C GLY A 309 -26.34 18.28 -18.91
N HIS A 310 -27.55 18.84 -18.72
CA HIS A 310 -28.59 19.01 -19.75
C HIS A 310 -28.50 20.38 -20.43
#